data_AF-H1VIG5-F1
#
_entry.id   AF-H1VIG5-F1
#
_cell.length_a   1.000
_cell.length_b   1.000
_cell.length_c   1.000
_cell.angle_alpha   90.00
_cell.angle_beta   90.00
_cell.angle_gamma   90.00
#
_symmetry.space_group_name_H-M   'P 1'
#
loop_
_entity.id
_entity.type
_entity.pdbx_description
1 polymer ?
#
loop_
_entity_poly.entity_id
_entity_poly.type
_entity_poly.pdbx_seq_one_letter_code
_entity_poly.pdbx_strand_id
1 'polypeptide(L)'
;MKVKKGFNEKAYELATAQHKLELLQAQVTNTTVRKRKAVQLDPNTKFATISDVQKAQVEAGGKEDTAGESSESDLPSEAEDCIVVASRRGQ
;
A
#
# COMPACT_ATOMS: atom_id res chain seq x y z
N MET A 1 -17.07 -48.08 10.45
CA MET A 1 -16.11 -46.98 10.66
C MET A 1 -16.89 -45.69 10.81
N LYS A 2 -16.96 -45.10 12.02
CA LYS A 2 -17.89 -43.99 12.33
C LYS A 2 -17.13 -42.68 12.20
N VAL A 3 -17.36 -41.94 11.11
CA VAL A 3 -16.67 -40.68 10.82
C VAL A 3 -17.32 -39.58 11.67
N LYS A 4 -16.72 -39.21 12.80
CA LYS A 4 -17.11 -38.00 13.54
C LYS A 4 -16.44 -36.79 12.86
N LYS A 5 -17.12 -36.22 11.86
CA LYS A 5 -16.72 -34.96 11.23
C LYS A 5 -17.72 -33.88 11.66
N GLY A 6 -17.53 -33.35 12.86
CA GLY A 6 -18.25 -32.18 13.36
C GLY A 6 -17.22 -31.11 13.64
N PHE A 7 -17.14 -30.12 12.76
CA PHE A 7 -16.32 -28.93 13.03
C PHE A 7 -16.88 -28.30 14.31
N ASN A 8 -16.01 -28.10 15.32
CA ASN A 8 -16.46 -27.55 16.60
C ASN A 8 -16.83 -26.08 16.39
N GLU A 9 -18.11 -25.75 16.55
CA GLU A 9 -18.65 -24.39 16.39
C GLU A 9 -17.88 -23.38 17.23
N LYS A 10 -17.48 -23.75 18.46
CA LYS A 10 -16.66 -22.89 19.32
C LYS A 10 -15.26 -22.62 18.76
N ALA A 11 -14.67 -23.60 18.07
CA ALA A 11 -13.37 -23.43 17.43
C ALA A 11 -13.48 -22.51 16.21
N TYR A 12 -14.59 -22.59 15.49
CA TYR A 12 -14.90 -21.68 14.38
C TYR A 12 -15.10 -20.24 14.87
N GLU A 13 -15.90 -20.04 15.92
CA GLU A 13 -16.09 -18.73 16.54
C GLU A 13 -14.76 -18.13 17.05
N LEU A 14 -13.93 -18.96 17.67
CA LEU A 14 -12.61 -18.53 18.15
C LEU A 14 -11.71 -18.09 17.00
N ALA A 15 -11.62 -18.90 15.93
CA ALA A 15 -10.80 -18.58 14.76
C ALA A 15 -11.27 -17.30 14.05
N THR A 16 -12.58 -17.13 13.90
CA THR A 16 -13.17 -15.91 13.29
C THR A 16 -12.91 -14.67 14.14
N ALA A 17 -12.99 -14.79 15.47
CA ALA A 17 -12.65 -13.70 16.38
C ALA A 17 -11.17 -13.30 16.30
N GLN A 18 -10.27 -14.29 16.27
CA GLN A 18 -8.82 -14.05 16.11
C GLN A 18 -8.50 -13.36 14.79
N HIS A 19 -9.09 -13.82 13.69
CA HIS A 19 -8.89 -13.21 12.38
C HIS A 19 -9.38 -11.75 12.34
N LYS A 20 -10.53 -11.47 12.98
CA LYS A 20 -11.05 -10.10 13.08
C LYS A 20 -10.11 -9.19 13.88
N LEU A 21 -9.52 -9.70 14.96
CA LEU A 21 -8.53 -8.95 15.74
C LEU A 21 -7.28 -8.63 14.92
N GLU A 22 -6.77 -9.61 14.16
CA GLU A 22 -5.62 -9.42 13.28
C GLU A 22 -5.88 -8.34 12.22
N LEU A 23 -7.05 -8.38 11.57
CA LEU A 23 -7.45 -7.37 10.59
C LEU A 23 -7.55 -5.97 11.20
N LEU A 24 -8.14 -5.85 12.39
CA LEU A 24 -8.24 -4.57 13.10
C LEU A 24 -6.86 -4.05 13.51
N GLN A 25 -5.99 -4.94 14.00
CA GLN A 25 -4.63 -4.58 14.35
C GLN A 25 -3.86 -4.09 13.11
N ALA A 26 -4.00 -4.76 11.97
CA ALA A 26 -3.44 -4.33 10.70
C ALA A 26 -4.01 -2.97 10.26
N GLN A 27 -5.29 -2.69 10.49
CA GLN A 27 -5.86 -1.39 10.17
C GLN A 27 -5.26 -0.27 11.04
N VAL A 28 -5.13 -0.51 12.35
CA VAL A 28 -4.51 0.44 13.28
C VAL A 28 -3.05 0.72 12.89
N THR A 29 -2.26 -0.33 12.63
CA THR A 29 -0.86 -0.15 12.22
C THR A 29 -0.73 0.55 10.87
N ASN A 30 -1.61 0.28 9.89
CA ASN A 30 -1.61 1.00 8.63
C ASN A 30 -1.95 2.49 8.80
N THR A 31 -2.87 2.83 9.72
CA THR A 31 -3.19 4.23 10.00
C THR A 31 -2.08 4.99 10.72
N THR A 32 -1.27 4.33 11.55
CA THR A 32 -0.13 4.95 12.22
C THR A 32 1.05 5.15 11.26
N VAL A 33 1.26 4.24 10.30
CA VAL A 33 2.39 4.29 9.37
C VAL A 33 2.18 5.28 8.21
N ARG A 34 0.93 5.50 7.76
CA ARG A 34 0.68 6.17 6.46
C ARG A 34 0.33 7.66 6.51
N LYS A 35 0.16 8.27 7.69
CA LYS A 35 0.00 9.73 7.75
C LYS A 35 1.37 10.38 7.61
N ARG A 36 1.59 11.11 6.52
CA ARG A 36 2.73 12.05 6.39
C ARG A 36 2.79 12.85 7.69
N LYS A 37 3.82 12.63 8.50
CA LYS A 37 3.96 13.34 9.77
C LYS A 37 4.13 14.83 9.43
N ALA A 38 3.28 15.66 10.02
CA ALA A 38 3.43 17.10 9.91
C ALA A 38 4.79 17.48 10.51
N VAL A 39 5.54 18.33 9.79
CA VAL A 39 6.76 18.92 10.34
C VAL A 39 6.34 19.80 11.51
N GLN A 40 6.87 19.52 12.70
CA GLN A 40 6.65 20.39 13.84
C GLN A 40 7.42 21.68 13.62
N LEU A 41 6.70 22.79 13.44
CA LEU A 41 7.28 24.11 13.24
C LEU A 41 7.11 24.96 14.49
N ASP A 42 8.05 25.90 14.68
CA ASP A 42 7.90 26.94 15.67
C ASP A 42 6.72 27.85 15.28
N PRO A 43 5.85 28.25 16.23
CA PRO A 43 4.68 29.05 15.93
C PRO A 43 4.99 30.43 15.32
N ASN A 44 6.23 30.90 15.37
CA ASN A 44 6.63 32.17 14.75
C ASN A 44 7.09 32.02 13.30
N THR A 45 7.23 30.79 12.77
CA THR A 45 7.56 30.55 11.36
C THR A 45 6.29 30.26 10.56
N LYS A 46 6.22 30.83 9.35
CA LYS A 46 5.08 30.64 8.44
C LYS A 46 5.23 29.39 7.56
N PHE A 47 6.46 28.94 7.31
CA PHE A 47 6.78 27.85 6.38
C PHE A 47 7.94 27.00 6.92
N ALA A 48 7.90 25.70 6.63
CA ALA A 48 9.00 24.78 6.96
C ALA A 48 10.22 25.05 6.07
N THR A 49 11.41 25.00 6.65
CA THR A 49 12.66 24.96 5.89
C THR A 49 12.97 23.52 5.50
N ILE A 50 13.80 23.34 4.47
CA ILE A 50 14.28 22.01 4.02
C ILE A 50 14.93 21.23 5.18
N SER A 51 15.68 21.90 6.06
CA SER A 51 16.28 21.31 7.25
C SER A 51 15.25 20.76 8.25
N ASP A 52 14.11 21.44 8.38
CA ASP A 52 13.05 21.05 9.31
C ASP A 52 12.35 19.79 8.80
N VAL A 53 12.15 19.72 7.48
CA VAL A 53 11.62 18.53 6.81
C VAL A 53 12.57 17.34 6.98
N GLN A 54 13.87 17.52 6.73
CA GLN A 54 14.88 16.46 6.90
C GLN A 54 14.93 15.94 8.33
N LYS A 55 14.94 16.85 9.32
CA LYS A 55 14.92 16.47 10.74
C LYS A 55 13.68 15.66 11.11
N ALA A 56 12.51 16.11 10.65
CA ALA A 56 11.25 15.41 10.91
C ALA A 56 11.21 14.02 10.25
N GLN A 57 11.83 13.83 9.08
CA GLN A 57 11.96 12.53 8.42
C GLN A 57 12.84 11.56 9.23
N VAL A 58 13.98 12.03 9.73
CA VAL A 58 14.88 11.23 10.57
C VAL A 58 14.21 10.84 11.90
N GLU A 59 13.55 11.79 12.59
CA GLU A 59 12.82 11.53 13.83
C GLU A 59 11.63 10.58 13.62
N ALA A 60 11.01 10.62 12.44
CA ALA A 60 9.94 9.69 12.08
C ALA A 60 10.42 8.25 11.85
N GLY A 61 11.74 7.97 11.91
CA GLY A 61 12.32 6.69 11.54
C GLY A 61 12.26 6.44 10.03
N GLY A 62 11.99 7.49 9.25
CA GLY A 62 12.13 7.48 7.80
C GLY A 62 13.60 7.35 7.47
N LYS A 63 13.95 6.24 6.83
CA LYS A 63 15.28 6.04 6.24
C LYS A 63 15.52 7.22 5.31
N GLU A 64 16.69 7.85 5.36
CA GLU A 64 17.11 8.82 4.33
C GLU A 64 16.96 8.12 2.99
N ASP A 65 15.90 8.45 2.27
CA ASP A 65 15.60 7.85 0.98
C ASP A 65 16.61 8.45 0.01
N THR A 66 17.79 7.84 -0.05
CA THR A 66 18.70 7.95 -1.19
C THR A 66 18.12 7.06 -2.29
N ALA A 67 16.83 7.21 -2.60
CA ALA A 67 16.17 6.62 -3.74
C ALA A 67 16.60 7.45 -4.95
N GLY A 68 17.80 7.15 -5.45
CA GLY A 68 18.21 7.59 -6.77
C GLY A 68 17.13 7.15 -7.76
N GLU A 69 16.58 8.12 -8.49
CA GLU A 69 15.99 7.96 -9.81
C GLU A 69 15.37 6.57 -10.03
N SER A 70 14.26 6.30 -9.34
CA SER A 70 13.43 5.14 -9.69
C SER A 70 12.76 5.45 -11.02
N SER A 71 13.51 5.26 -12.11
CA SER A 71 13.01 5.31 -13.47
C SER A 71 11.82 4.36 -13.54
N GLU A 72 10.62 4.94 -13.64
CA GLU A 72 9.39 4.24 -13.95
C GLU A 72 9.61 3.61 -15.33
N SER A 73 9.97 2.32 -15.35
CA SER A 73 10.03 1.57 -16.59
C SER A 73 8.58 1.38 -17.03
N ASP A 74 8.16 2.16 -18.04
CA ASP A 74 6.94 1.93 -18.81
C ASP A 74 6.91 0.46 -19.24
N LEU A 75 6.11 -0.34 -18.55
CA LEU A 75 5.75 -1.68 -19.01
C LEU A 75 4.85 -1.46 -20.22
N PRO A 76 5.18 -1.95 -21.43
CA PRO A 76 4.26 -1.87 -22.55
C PRO A 76 3.01 -2.70 -22.21
N SER A 77 1.94 -1.97 -21.91
CA SER A 77 0.59 -2.47 -21.63
C SER A 77 0.03 -3.18 -22.86
N GLU A 78 -0.26 -4.47 -22.69
CA GLU A 78 -1.23 -5.30 -23.42
C GLU A 78 -1.05 -5.44 -24.95
N ALA A 79 -1.09 -6.70 -25.41
CA ALA A 79 -1.05 -7.08 -26.80
C ALA A 79 -2.03 -6.25 -27.64
N GLU A 80 -1.50 -5.64 -28.70
CA GLU A 80 -2.27 -4.95 -29.73
C GLU A 80 -3.25 -5.95 -30.38
N ASP A 81 -4.51 -5.93 -29.96
CA ASP A 81 -5.60 -6.63 -30.65
C ASP A 81 -5.90 -5.88 -31.96
N CYS A 82 -5.01 -6.06 -32.93
CA CYS A 82 -5.06 -5.39 -34.22
C CYS A 82 -6.20 -5.96 -35.06
N ILE A 83 -7.21 -5.14 -35.34
CA ILE A 83 -8.25 -5.45 -36.31
C ILE A 83 -7.69 -5.27 -37.73
N VAL A 84 -7.59 -6.38 -38.47
CA VAL A 84 -7.16 -6.36 -39.88
C VAL A 84 -8.30 -5.86 -40.76
N VAL A 85 -8.16 -4.66 -41.33
CA VAL A 85 -9.07 -4.15 -42.36
C VAL A 85 -8.58 -4.64 -43.73
N ALA A 86 -9.29 -5.62 -44.31
CA ALA A 86 -9.02 -6.07 -45.67
C ALA A 86 -9.36 -4.97 -46.69
N SER A 87 -8.35 -4.40 -47.36
CA SER A 87 -8.59 -3.53 -48.52
C SER A 87 -9.05 -4.37 -49.71
N ARG A 88 -10.28 -4.13 -50.18
CA ARG A 88 -10.72 -4.67 -51.47
C ARG A 88 -9.88 -3.98 -52.56
N ARG A 89 -9.04 -4.74 -53.27
CA ARG A 89 -8.44 -4.24 -54.52
C ARG A 89 -9.59 -3.96 -55.50
N GLY A 90 -9.78 -2.70 -55.84
CA GLY A 90 -10.63 -2.32 -56.95
C GLY A 90 -9.95 -2.75 -58.26
N GLN A 91 -10.76 -3.39 -59.12
CA GLN A 91 -10.61 -3.67 -60.56
C GLN A 91 -9.21 -3.88 -61.13
#